data_AF-A0A0R2PG57-F1
#
_entry.id   AF-A0A0R2PG57-F1
#
_cell.length_a   1.000
_cell.length_b   1.000
_cell.length_c   1.000
_cell.angle_alpha   90.00
_cell.angle_beta   90.00
_cell.angle_gamma   90.00
#
_symmetry.space_group_name_H-M   'P 1'
#
loop_
_entity.id
_entity.type
_entity.pdbx_description
1 polymer ?
#
loop_
_entity_poly.entity_id
_entity_poly.type
_entity_poly.pdbx_seq_one_letter_code
_entity_poly.pdbx_strand_id
1 'polypeptide(L)' 'MAHIQVSIHLNATPEHVWNVVEPVENHVDWMADAVAIRFLNEQTRGVGTEFFCDTKVGPIKLVDKM' A
#
# COMPACT_ATOMS: atom_id res chain seq x y z
N MET A 1 -11.00 0.23 -19.70
CA MET A 1 -10.73 -0.05 -18.28
C MET A 1 -11.79 0.64 -17.45
N ALA A 2 -12.29 0.01 -16.40
CA ALA A 2 -13.20 0.65 -15.46
C ALA A 2 -12.40 1.57 -14.52
N HIS A 3 -12.97 2.72 -14.15
CA HIS A 3 -12.41 3.64 -13.16
C HIS A 3 -13.31 3.64 -11.93
N ILE A 4 -12.72 3.52 -10.75
CA ILE A 4 -13.43 3.53 -9.47
C ILE A 4 -12.82 4.63 -8.62
N GLN A 5 -13.65 5.46 -8.00
CA GLN A 5 -13.24 6.49 -7.05
C GLN A 5 -14.00 6.29 -5.74
N VAL A 6 -13.26 6.24 -4.62
CA VAL A 6 -13.78 6.11 -3.27
C VAL A 6 -13.16 7.21 -2.41
N SER A 7 -13.94 7.86 -1.55
CA SER A 7 -13.46 8.89 -0.64
C SER A 7 -14.12 8.79 0.74
N ILE A 8 -13.36 9.15 1.77
CA ILE A 8 -13.81 9.26 3.16
C ILE A 8 -13.24 10.54 3.77
N HIS A 9 -13.91 11.08 4.79
CA HIS A 9 -13.38 12.19 5.58
C HIS A 9 -12.74 11.65 6.85
N LEU A 10 -11.48 12.01 7.09
CA LEU A 10 -10.73 11.65 8.28
C LEU A 10 -10.60 12.88 9.18
N ASN A 11 -10.79 12.70 10.49
CA ASN A 11 -10.50 13.73 11.48
C ASN A 11 -8.99 13.73 11.81
N ALA A 12 -8.17 14.02 10.79
CA ALA A 12 -6.71 14.03 10.87
C ALA A 12 -6.14 15.06 9.90
N THR A 13 -4.94 15.57 10.19
CA THR A 13 -4.24 16.46 9.25
C THR A 13 -3.69 15.67 8.06
N PRO A 14 -3.51 16.29 6.88
CA PRO A 14 -2.88 15.62 5.74
C PRO A 14 -1.50 15.05 6.05
N GLU A 15 -0.71 15.76 6.87
CA GLU A 15 0.61 15.30 7.33
C GLU A 15 0.51 14.02 8.16
N HIS A 16 -0.46 13.94 9.08
CA HIS A 16 -0.66 12.74 9.89
C HIS A 16 -1.07 11.55 9.02
N VAL A 17 -2.01 11.75 8.09
CA VAL A 17 -2.44 10.70 7.15
C VAL A 17 -1.26 10.25 6.29
N TRP A 18 -0.46 11.19 5.79
CA TRP A 18 0.72 10.88 4.97
C TRP A 18 1.76 10.06 5.75
N ASN A 19 2.04 10.40 7.02
CA ASN A 19 2.99 9.65 7.84
C ASN A 19 2.57 8.19 8.10
N VAL A 20 1.28 7.87 7.96
CA VAL A 20 0.76 6.48 8.05
C VAL A 20 0.78 5.78 6.69
N VAL A 21 0.48 6.50 5.61
CA VAL A 21 0.34 5.93 4.26
C VAL A 21 1.69 5.84 3.52
N GLU A 22 2.63 6.75 3.74
CA GLU A 22 3.92 6.79 3.03
C GLU A 22 4.83 5.58 3.31
N PRO A 23 4.93 5.07 4.56
CA PRO A 23 5.65 3.84 4.86
C PRO A 23 4.91 2.61 4.33
N VAL A 24 5.12 2.27 3.05
CA VAL A 24 4.38 1.20 2.36
C VAL A 24 4.52 -0.17 3.01
N GLU A 25 5.61 -0.45 3.70
CA GLU A 25 5.79 -1.72 4.41
C GLU A 25 4.81 -1.91 5.57
N ASN A 26 4.31 -0.83 6.16
CA ASN A 26 3.34 -0.88 7.27
C ASN A 26 1.92 -1.13 6.76
N HIS A 27 1.70 -1.20 5.44
CA HIS A 27 0.37 -1.44 4.88
C HIS A 27 -0.17 -2.83 5.28
N VAL A 28 0.72 -3.80 5.51
CA VAL A 28 0.35 -5.14 5.99
C VAL A 28 -0.36 -5.12 7.35
N ASP A 29 -0.21 -4.05 8.13
CA ASP A 29 -0.81 -3.94 9.46
C ASP A 29 -2.31 -3.61 9.42
N TRP A 30 -2.81 -3.07 8.30
CA TRP A 30 -4.18 -2.56 8.21
C TRP A 30 -4.89 -2.86 6.88
N MET A 31 -4.16 -3.12 5.79
CA MET A 31 -4.75 -3.62 4.55
C MET A 31 -5.14 -5.08 4.74
N ALA A 32 -6.42 -5.37 4.57
CA ALA A 32 -6.96 -6.71 4.81
C ALA A 32 -6.40 -7.78 3.85
N ASP A 33 -5.92 -7.36 2.68
CA ASP A 33 -5.46 -8.21 1.59
C ASP A 33 -3.94 -8.21 1.40
N ALA A 34 -3.20 -7.19 1.87
CA ALA A 34 -1.74 -7.16 1.79
C ALA A 34 -1.11 -8.08 2.85
N VAL A 35 -0.35 -9.09 2.40
CA VAL A 35 0.30 -10.05 3.32
C VAL A 35 1.80 -9.88 3.43
N ALA A 36 2.45 -9.27 2.43
CA ALA A 36 3.87 -8.93 2.49
C ALA A 36 4.22 -7.81 1.51
N ILE A 37 5.22 -7.02 1.87
CA ILE A 37 5.84 -6.00 1.01
C ILE A 37 7.31 -6.35 0.83
N ARG A 38 7.79 -6.33 -0.42
CA ARG A 38 9.18 -6.65 -0.78
C ARG A 38 9.75 -5.58 -1.70
N PHE A 39 10.63 -4.73 -1.18
CA PHE A 39 11.29 -3.68 -1.97
C PHE A 39 12.20 -4.29 -3.06
N LEU A 40 12.19 -3.68 -4.24
CA LEU A 40 13.01 -4.15 -5.38
C LEU A 40 14.46 -3.64 -5.31
N ASN A 41 14.71 -2.59 -4.51
CA ASN A 41 16.01 -1.93 -4.38
C ASN A 41 16.16 -1.36 -2.96
N GLU A 42 17.26 -0.63 -2.72
CA GLU A 42 17.55 -0.02 -1.40
C GLU A 42 16.69 1.20 -1.08
N GLN A 43 16.01 1.78 -2.09
CA GLN A 43 15.08 2.88 -1.87
C GLN A 43 13.76 2.31 -1.33
N THR A 44 13.42 2.72 -0.10
CA THR A 44 12.21 2.28 0.60
C THR A 44 11.20 3.41 0.83
N ARG A 45 11.52 4.62 0.38
CA ARG A 45 10.78 5.85 0.71
C ARG A 45 10.77 6.82 -0.46
N GLY A 46 9.73 7.67 -0.47
CA GLY A 46 9.57 8.73 -1.46
C GLY A 46 9.23 8.23 -2.87
N VAL A 47 9.15 9.19 -3.79
CA VAL A 47 8.74 8.97 -5.18
C VAL A 47 9.75 8.09 -5.91
N GLY A 48 9.26 7.10 -6.65
CA GLY A 48 10.09 6.15 -7.40
C GLY A 48 10.44 4.86 -6.63
N THR A 49 9.95 4.70 -5.40
CA THR A 49 10.06 3.44 -4.66
C THR A 49 9.31 2.34 -5.40
N GLU A 50 10.02 1.27 -5.76
CA GLU A 50 9.45 0.09 -6.43
C GLU A 50 9.37 -1.07 -5.44
N PHE A 51 8.22 -1.75 -5.39
CA PHE A 51 8.03 -2.90 -4.51
C PHE A 51 7.06 -3.92 -5.09
N PHE A 52 7.17 -5.15 -4.60
CA PHE A 52 6.12 -6.15 -4.75
C PHE A 52 5.18 -6.12 -3.56
N CYS A 53 3.87 -6.09 -3.82
CA CYS A 53 2.84 -6.37 -2.84
C CYS A 53 2.32 -7.79 -3.07
N ASP A 54 2.48 -8.65 -2.06
CA ASP A 54 1.86 -9.95 -2.07
C ASP A 54 0.42 -9.81 -1.53
N THR A 55 -0.57 -10.05 -2.38
CA THR A 55 -2.00 -9.83 -2.10
C THR A 55 -2.72 -11.17 -1.95
N LYS A 56 -3.61 -11.29 -0.95
CA LYS A 56 -4.47 -12.46 -0.75
C LYS A 56 -5.92 -12.07 -0.52
N VAL A 57 -6.80 -12.54 -1.41
CA VAL A 57 -8.25 -12.40 -1.27
C VAL A 57 -8.89 -13.80 -1.32
N GLY A 58 -9.29 -14.30 -0.15
CA GLY A 58 -9.79 -15.67 -0.03
C GLY A 58 -8.74 -16.71 -0.49
N PRO A 59 -9.05 -17.58 -1.48
CA PRO A 59 -8.10 -18.56 -2.02
C PRO A 59 -7.11 -17.96 -3.04
N ILE A 60 -7.36 -16.74 -3.53
CA ILE A 60 -6.57 -16.12 -4.59
C ILE A 60 -5.33 -15.47 -3.98
N LYS A 61 -4.18 -15.69 -4.61
CA LYS A 61 -2.91 -15.02 -4.30
C LYS A 61 -2.37 -14.37 -5.55
N LEU A 62 -1.91 -13.13 -5.42
CA LEU A 62 -1.31 -12.34 -6.49
C LEU A 62 -0.03 -11.69 -5.99
N VAL A 63 0.82 -11.32 -6.94
CA VAL A 63 2.00 -10.50 -6.70
C VAL A 63 1.86 -9.28 -7.60
N ASP A 64 1.54 -8.15 -6.99
CA ASP A 64 1.39 -6.88 -7.68
C ASP A 64 2.76 -6.18 -7.72
N LYS A 65 3.16 -5.70 -8.89
CA LYS A 65 4.36 -4.86 -9.05
C LYS A 65 3.94 -3.40 -9.06
N MET A 66 4.41 -2.65 -8.06
CA MET A 66 4.07 -1.25 -7.83
C MET A 66 5.28 -0.34 -8.06
#